data_AF-R9JJU6-F1
#
_entry.id   AF-R9JJU6-F1
#
_cell.length_a   1.000
_cell.length_b   1.000
_cell.length_c   1.000
_cell.angle_alpha   90.00
_cell.angle_beta   90.00
_cell.angle_gamma   90.00
#
_symmetry.space_group_name_H-M   'P 1'
#
loop_
_entity.id
_entity.type
_entity.pdbx_description
1 polymer ?
#
loop_
_entity_poly.entity_id
_entity_poly.type
_entity_poly.pdbx_seq_one_letter_code
_entity_poly.pdbx_strand_id
1 'polypeptide(L)'
;MEGNEAEALNDSYLELFELIGRDAMLKLYTHFHGDKIDCPMRLYRAEFIADLAKNEPDRRERAKIARAGGYSARVIEGMLSKRRKENEME
;
A
#
# COMPACT_ATOMS: atom_id res chain seq x y z
N MET A 1 -33.82 5.02 -5.94
CA MET A 1 -34.07 3.57 -6.01
C MET A 1 -33.57 2.99 -4.71
N GLU A 2 -34.47 2.71 -3.77
CA GLU A 2 -34.17 1.91 -2.58
C GLU A 2 -34.47 0.45 -2.93
N GLY A 3 -33.56 -0.15 -3.69
CA GLY A 3 -33.49 -1.59 -3.88
C GLY A 3 -32.12 -2.03 -3.41
N ASN A 4 -32.00 -3.23 -2.83
CA ASN A 4 -30.75 -3.74 -2.30
C ASN A 4 -29.73 -3.91 -3.44
N GLU A 5 -28.97 -2.86 -3.77
CA GLU A 5 -28.04 -2.83 -4.91
C GLU A 5 -27.02 -3.98 -4.84
N ALA A 6 -26.70 -4.44 -3.62
CA ALA A 6 -25.85 -5.60 -3.39
C ALA A 6 -26.40 -6.89 -4.03
N GLU A 7 -27.73 -7.09 -4.02
CA GLU A 7 -28.37 -8.26 -4.64
C GLU A 7 -28.32 -8.25 -6.18
N ALA A 8 -28.01 -7.09 -6.78
CA ALA A 8 -27.91 -6.92 -8.23
C ALA A 8 -26.46 -6.89 -8.74
N LEU A 9 -25.46 -6.92 -7.84
CA LEU A 9 -24.05 -7.00 -8.24
C LEU A 9 -23.69 -8.41 -8.68
N ASN A 10 -22.71 -8.53 -9.57
CA ASN A 10 -22.11 -9.85 -9.81
C ASN A 10 -21.28 -10.28 -8.59
N ASP A 11 -21.08 -11.59 -8.44
CA ASP A 11 -20.39 -12.18 -7.29
C ASP A 11 -19.00 -11.54 -7.05
N SER A 12 -18.26 -11.22 -8.12
CA SER A 12 -16.91 -10.62 -8.01
C SER A 12 -16.92 -9.18 -7.49
N TYR A 13 -17.95 -8.39 -7.79
CA TYR A 13 -18.07 -7.03 -7.28
C TYR A 13 -18.75 -6.98 -5.91
N LEU A 14 -19.53 -8.00 -5.53
CA LEU A 14 -20.19 -8.05 -4.23
C LEU A 14 -19.16 -8.03 -3.09
N GLU A 15 -18.16 -8.91 -3.13
CA GLU A 15 -17.12 -8.98 -2.09
C GLU A 15 -16.36 -7.64 -1.96
N LEU A 16 -16.04 -7.02 -3.09
CA LEU A 16 -15.37 -5.71 -3.10
C LEU A 16 -16.31 -4.62 -2.57
N PHE A 17 -17.56 -4.59 -3.00
CA PHE A 17 -18.56 -3.61 -2.57
C PHE A 17 -18.80 -3.66 -1.05
N GLU A 18 -18.89 -4.86 -0.48
CA GLU A 18 -19.02 -5.05 0.98
C GLU A 18 -17.77 -4.59 1.73
N LEU A 19 -16.58 -4.78 1.16
CA LEU A 19 -15.31 -4.40 1.78
C LEU A 19 -15.02 -2.89 1.75
N ILE A 20 -15.23 -2.23 0.61
CA ILE A 20 -14.84 -0.81 0.42
C ILE A 20 -16.02 0.16 0.40
N GLY A 21 -17.25 -0.36 0.36
CA GLY A 21 -18.48 0.42 0.30
C GLY A 21 -18.79 0.97 -1.10
N ARG A 22 -20.04 1.45 -1.25
CA ARG A 22 -20.62 1.89 -2.52
C ARG A 22 -19.78 2.93 -3.26
N ASP A 23 -19.44 4.03 -2.60
CA ASP A 23 -18.80 5.17 -3.27
C ASP A 23 -17.40 4.83 -3.80
N ALA A 24 -16.64 4.02 -3.06
CA ALA A 24 -15.33 3.55 -3.49
C ALA A 24 -15.45 2.51 -4.60
N MET A 25 -16.43 1.60 -4.51
CA MET A 25 -16.69 0.61 -5.55
C MET A 25 -17.11 1.24 -6.87
N LEU A 26 -17.98 2.26 -6.85
CA LEU A 26 -18.36 2.99 -8.06
C LEU A 26 -17.16 3.66 -8.72
N LYS A 27 -16.27 4.29 -7.94
CA LYS A 27 -15.02 4.85 -8.49
C LYS A 27 -14.14 3.79 -9.11
N LEU A 28 -13.96 2.65 -8.44
CA LEU A 28 -13.16 1.53 -8.95
C LEU A 28 -13.72 1.04 -10.29
N TYR A 29 -15.04 0.81 -10.36
CA TYR A 29 -15.71 0.38 -11.59
C TYR A 29 -15.53 1.42 -12.70
N THR A 30 -15.80 2.70 -12.45
CA THR A 30 -15.63 3.78 -13.45
C THR A 30 -14.25 3.80 -14.07
N HIS A 31 -13.19 3.54 -13.29
CA HIS A 31 -11.82 3.66 -13.77
C HIS A 31 -11.21 2.37 -14.32
N PHE A 32 -11.66 1.19 -13.88
CA PHE A 32 -10.97 -0.08 -14.16
C PHE A 32 -11.87 -1.18 -14.76
N HIS A 33 -13.16 -0.92 -15.02
CA HIS A 33 -14.01 -1.92 -15.65
C HIS A 33 -13.44 -2.35 -17.01
N GLY A 34 -13.26 -3.67 -17.20
CA GLY A 34 -12.63 -4.24 -18.40
C GLY A 34 -11.12 -4.44 -18.30
N ASP A 35 -10.47 -3.83 -17.32
CA ASP A 35 -9.04 -4.03 -17.04
C ASP A 35 -8.80 -5.19 -16.07
N LYS A 36 -7.61 -5.78 -16.16
CA LYS A 36 -7.10 -6.71 -15.14
C LYS A 36 -6.25 -5.93 -14.15
N ILE A 37 -6.72 -5.83 -12.91
CA ILE A 37 -5.97 -5.23 -11.81
C ILE A 37 -5.13 -6.34 -11.15
N ASP A 38 -3.81 -6.16 -11.10
CA ASP A 38 -2.93 -6.96 -10.25
C ASP A 38 -2.75 -6.25 -8.91
N CYS A 39 -3.12 -6.91 -7.82
CA CYS A 39 -2.94 -6.38 -6.47
C CYS A 39 -1.54 -6.75 -5.97
N PRO A 40 -0.59 -5.79 -5.90
CA PRO A 40 0.76 -6.09 -5.47
C PRO A 40 0.77 -6.54 -4.01
N MET A 41 1.70 -7.45 -3.68
CA MET A 41 1.91 -7.95 -2.32
C MET A 41 2.23 -6.87 -1.27
N ARG A 42 2.67 -5.68 -1.71
CA ARG A 42 3.03 -4.57 -0.84
C ARG A 42 2.20 -3.35 -1.21
N LEU A 43 1.55 -2.78 -0.20
CA LEU A 43 0.73 -1.58 -0.37
C LEU A 43 1.58 -0.32 -0.63
N TYR A 44 2.72 -0.20 0.03
CA TYR A 44 3.61 0.95 -0.07
C TYR A 44 4.93 0.59 -0.73
N ARG A 45 5.51 1.55 -1.45
CA ARG A 45 6.86 1.41 -2.02
C ARG A 45 7.94 1.48 -0.95
N ALA A 46 9.10 0.89 -1.23
CA ALA A 46 10.21 0.78 -0.28
C ALA A 46 10.74 2.17 0.11
N GLU A 47 10.75 3.10 -0.85
CA GLU A 47 11.22 4.47 -0.68
C GLU A 47 10.38 5.20 0.35
N PHE A 48 9.05 5.09 0.26
CA PHE A 48 8.13 5.70 1.21
C PHE A 48 8.33 5.15 2.62
N ILE A 49 8.49 3.83 2.75
CA ILE A 49 8.76 3.19 4.05
C ILE A 49 10.14 3.61 4.60
N ALA A 50 11.14 3.77 3.73
CA ALA A 50 12.44 4.29 4.14
C ALA A 50 12.37 5.74 4.60
N ASP A 51 11.57 6.59 3.95
CA ASP A 51 11.35 7.98 4.36
C ASP A 51 10.67 8.05 5.74
N LEU A 52 9.67 7.20 5.99
CA LEU A 52 9.05 7.08 7.32
C LEU A 52 10.06 6.63 8.38
N ALA A 53 10.91 5.64 8.06
CA ALA A 53 11.91 5.13 8.99
C ALA A 53 13.09 6.09 9.20
N LYS A 54 13.34 7.05 8.29
CA LYS A 54 14.52 7.94 8.33
C LYS A 54 14.61 8.74 9.62
N ASN A 55 13.47 9.18 10.14
CA ASN A 55 13.40 10.08 11.31
C ASN A 55 13.41 9.33 12.64
N GLU A 56 13.36 7.99 12.63
CA GLU A 56 13.35 7.17 13.84
C GLU A 56 14.79 6.78 14.21
N PRO A 57 15.35 7.30 15.33
CA PRO A 57 16.70 6.95 15.77
C PRO A 57 16.81 5.49 16.24
N ASP A 58 15.76 4.92 16.84
CA ASP A 58 15.78 3.56 17.36
C ASP A 58 15.69 2.52 16.24
N ARG A 59 16.71 1.67 16.15
CA ARG A 59 16.79 0.56 15.18
C ARG A 59 15.64 -0.44 15.35
N ARG A 60 15.16 -0.67 16.57
CA ARG A 60 14.05 -1.59 16.85
C ARG A 60 12.73 -1.04 16.32
N GLU A 61 12.48 0.26 16.51
CA GLU A 61 11.30 0.94 15.98
C GLU A 61 11.36 1.06 14.45
N ARG A 62 12.52 1.37 13.87
CA ARG A 62 12.71 1.29 12.40
C ARG A 62 12.40 -0.09 11.84
N ALA A 63 12.79 -1.16 12.55
CA ALA A 63 12.48 -2.52 12.13
C ALA A 63 10.97 -2.83 12.21
N LYS A 64 10.20 -2.17 13.08
CA LYS A 64 8.74 -2.28 13.07
C LYS A 64 8.14 -1.56 11.87
N ILE A 65 8.60 -0.34 11.57
CA ILE A 65 8.16 0.44 10.40
C ILE A 65 8.41 -0.34 9.11
N ALA A 66 9.60 -0.92 8.95
CA ALA A 66 9.92 -1.76 7.80
C ALA A 66 8.93 -2.93 7.62
N ARG A 67 8.68 -3.67 8.71
CA ARG A 67 7.78 -4.84 8.69
C ARG A 67 6.33 -4.45 8.41
N ALA A 68 5.85 -3.36 8.99
CA ALA A 68 4.50 -2.84 8.72
C ALA A 68 4.33 -2.45 7.24
N GLY A 69 5.39 -2.00 6.58
CA GLY A 69 5.42 -1.74 5.14
C GLY A 69 5.62 -2.97 4.25
N GLY A 70 5.78 -4.18 4.82
CA GLY A 70 6.04 -5.40 4.04
C GLY A 70 7.50 -5.58 3.61
N TYR A 71 8.45 -4.93 4.29
CA TYR A 71 9.88 -5.00 4.01
C TYR A 71 10.67 -5.57 5.20
N SER A 72 11.81 -6.20 4.90
CA SER A 72 12.76 -6.57 5.94
C SER A 72 13.50 -5.32 6.44
N ALA A 73 13.88 -5.32 7.72
CA ALA A 73 14.70 -4.25 8.28
C ALA A 73 16.00 -4.06 7.49
N ARG A 74 16.59 -5.14 6.97
CA ARG A 74 17.81 -5.10 6.15
C ARG A 74 17.64 -4.28 4.86
N VAL A 75 16.50 -4.43 4.17
CA VAL A 75 16.23 -3.68 2.93
C VAL A 75 16.17 -2.19 3.22
N ILE A 76 15.38 -1.80 4.23
CA ILE A 76 15.21 -0.39 4.60
C ILE A 76 16.51 0.23 5.14
N GLU A 77 17.24 -0.47 6.01
CA GLU A 77 18.55 -0.01 6.51
C GLU A 77 19.59 0.13 5.39
N GLY A 78 19.55 -0.77 4.39
CA GLY A 78 20.39 -0.68 3.20
C GLY A 78 20.12 0.58 2.39
N MET A 79 18.84 0.93 2.18
CA MET A 79 18.43 2.16 1.50
C MET A 79 18.85 3.41 2.29
N LEU A 80 18.65 3.42 3.61
CA LEU A 80 19.07 4.53 4.47
C LEU A 80 20.58 4.73 4.46
N SER A 81 21.35 3.63 4.53
CA SER A 81 22.81 3.68 4.50
C SER A 81 23.34 4.18 3.16
N LYS A 82 22.73 3.77 2.05
CA LYS A 82 23.10 4.25 0.70
C LYS A 82 22.90 5.76 0.58
N ARG A 83 21.74 6.27 1.00
CA ARG A 83 21.42 7.70 1.00
C ARG A 83 22.37 8.54 1.86
N ARG A 84 22.80 8.03 3.02
CA ARG A 84 23.79 8.71 3.87
C ARG A 84 25.15 8.87 3.17
N LYS A 85 25.61 7.80 2.52
CA LYS A 85 26.87 7.83 1.76
C LYS A 85 26.80 8.78 0.57
N GLU A 86 25.68 8.81 -0.15
CA GLU A 86 25.46 9.75 -1.26
C GLU A 86 25.53 11.21 -0.77
N ASN A 87 24.89 11.53 0.35
CA ASN A 87 24.95 12.86 0.96
C ASN A 87 26.33 13.25 1.53
N GLU A 88 27.21 12.29 1.85
CA GLU A 88 28.57 12.54 2.34
C GLU A 88 29.57 12.78 1.20
N MET A 89 29.22 12.38 -0.03
CA MET A 89 30.05 12.56 -1.24
C MET A 89 29.70 13.83 -2.02
N GLU A 90 28.70 14.59 -1.56
CA GLU A 90 28.17 15.83 -2.13
C GLU A 90 28.61 17.03 -1.27
#